data_AF-A0AAN8DNV4-F1
#
_entry.id   AF-A0AAN8DNV4-F1
#
_cell.length_a   1.000
_cell.length_b   1.000
_cell.length_c   1.000
_cell.angle_alpha   90.00
_cell.angle_beta   90.00
_cell.angle_gamma   90.00
#
_symmetry.space_group_name_H-M   'P 1'
#
loop_
_entity.id
_entity.type
_entity.pdbx_description
1 polymer ?
#
loop_
_entity_poly.entity_id
_entity_poly.type
_entity_poly.pdbx_seq_one_letter_code
_entity_poly.pdbx_strand_id
1 'polypeptide(L)'
;MDKKTCEDIDECAEPDTCSQICINLPGSYKCDCHKGYEIDRVSKTCRAETGNVPTLYFTNRHEVRKITVDHREYVRLIPQLKNAVALDIDMPNKIIFWSDMSLKKIYSSKLDVAGNSSYHTVVIGNEIEAPDGIAVDWIHGNIYWTDSVLTTISVATMDGSKRKTLITNNLQKPRAITVDPVNNFMYWTDWGDVAKIEKSGLNGADRVALVTDNIMWPNGITLDIVNQRLYWVDSKMHTLSSIDVNGGTRRTLIYSEETLPHPMCLTVFEDKVYWTDMANGAVYSANRLTGNDITQLARDLDQPEDIVLYHSLRQPQGKNWCSESNGINGGCEFLCLPAPLINQRSPKYTCACPDNMTMAPDMRKCVTVSPVAPPTDKKPAAPLPPKTPTKPAPPRRTAPTTTTTTTRPTQKHTTISSNQPTQEHVATAQGNRLAASPEEATSSHPMALYVVLPILVMSLLVFGAVFLWRNWRLKNTNIIHFDNPVYQKTTEDELHICSNSSEGYVYPARQMLRMEDVDVA
;
A
#
# COMPACT_ATOMS: atom_id res chain seq x y z
N MET A 1 8.04 -21.27 -39.10
CA MET A 1 8.21 -22.72 -38.87
C MET A 1 8.05 -23.44 -40.19
N ASP A 2 9.04 -24.23 -40.58
CA ASP A 2 8.88 -25.28 -41.58
C ASP A 2 8.05 -26.43 -40.97
N LYS A 3 7.10 -26.99 -41.73
CA LYS A 3 6.17 -28.04 -41.25
C LYS A 3 6.86 -29.43 -41.09
N LYS A 4 8.08 -29.47 -40.53
CA LYS A 4 8.94 -30.67 -40.45
C LYS A 4 9.79 -30.78 -39.18
N THR A 5 10.01 -29.70 -38.43
CA THR A 5 10.75 -29.72 -37.17
C THR A 5 9.81 -29.44 -36.00
N CYS A 6 9.84 -30.31 -34.99
CA CYS A 6 9.21 -30.04 -33.70
C CYS A 6 10.23 -29.32 -32.81
N GLU A 7 9.83 -28.18 -32.24
CA GLU A 7 10.57 -27.52 -31.16
C GLU A 7 9.91 -27.88 -29.83
N ASP A 8 10.71 -27.95 -28.78
CA ASP A 8 10.26 -28.18 -27.42
C ASP A 8 9.49 -26.95 -26.90
N ILE A 9 8.38 -27.16 -26.20
CA ILE A 9 7.61 -26.07 -25.59
C ILE A 9 8.08 -25.93 -24.16
N ASP A 10 8.74 -24.81 -23.84
CA ASP A 10 9.13 -24.52 -22.45
C ASP A 10 7.90 -24.07 -21.65
N GLU A 11 7.19 -25.01 -21.01
CA GLU A 11 6.03 -24.66 -20.19
C GLU A 11 6.40 -23.89 -18.93
N CYS A 12 7.69 -23.85 -18.54
CA CYS A 12 8.19 -23.07 -17.41
C CYS A 12 8.41 -21.59 -17.75
N ALA A 13 8.25 -21.17 -19.00
CA ALA A 13 8.12 -19.77 -19.38
C ALA A 13 6.80 -19.14 -18.89
N GLU A 14 5.77 -19.94 -18.63
CA GLU A 14 4.50 -19.50 -18.04
C GLU A 14 4.53 -19.59 -16.50
N PRO A 15 4.42 -18.46 -15.76
CA PRO A 15 4.72 -18.45 -14.31
C PRO A 15 3.80 -19.28 -13.41
N ASP A 16 2.63 -19.70 -13.90
CA ASP A 16 1.61 -20.39 -13.11
C ASP A 16 1.41 -21.87 -13.54
N THR A 17 2.32 -22.42 -14.39
CA THR A 17 2.33 -23.83 -14.83
C THR A 17 2.50 -24.82 -13.67
N CYS A 18 3.31 -24.45 -12.68
CA CYS A 18 3.51 -25.19 -11.44
C CYS A 18 3.18 -24.26 -10.25
N SER A 19 2.71 -24.83 -9.14
CA SER A 19 2.43 -24.03 -7.94
C SER A 19 3.68 -23.40 -7.28
N GLN A 20 4.87 -23.92 -7.63
CA GLN A 20 6.18 -23.55 -7.10
C GLN A 20 7.28 -23.73 -8.17
N ILE A 21 8.12 -24.77 -8.07
CA ILE A 21 9.26 -24.97 -8.98
C ILE A 21 8.77 -25.67 -10.25
N CYS A 22 9.18 -25.16 -11.41
CA CYS A 22 8.98 -25.80 -12.72
C CYS A 22 10.33 -26.21 -13.32
N ILE A 23 10.37 -27.40 -13.92
CA ILE A 23 11.55 -27.96 -14.61
C ILE A 23 11.10 -28.41 -16.00
N ASN A 24 11.52 -27.71 -17.05
CA ASN A 24 11.26 -28.10 -18.44
C ASN A 24 12.08 -29.35 -18.82
N LEU A 25 11.49 -30.25 -19.60
CA LEU A 25 12.09 -31.48 -20.11
C LEU A 25 11.69 -31.65 -21.59
N PRO A 26 12.48 -32.34 -22.43
CA PRO A 26 12.10 -32.54 -23.83
C PRO A 26 10.73 -33.25 -23.97
N GLY A 27 9.72 -32.50 -24.40
CA GLY A 27 8.33 -32.93 -24.60
C GLY A 27 7.46 -33.03 -23.34
N SER A 28 7.85 -32.44 -22.20
CA SER A 28 7.07 -32.42 -20.95
C SER A 28 7.68 -31.50 -19.89
N TYR A 29 7.02 -31.30 -18.76
CA TYR A 29 7.60 -30.62 -17.60
C TYR A 29 7.42 -31.42 -16.30
N LYS A 30 8.20 -31.06 -15.29
CA LYS A 30 8.07 -31.58 -13.92
C LYS A 30 7.94 -30.43 -12.93
N CYS A 31 6.89 -30.47 -12.10
CA CYS A 31 6.78 -29.61 -10.93
C CYS A 31 7.57 -30.19 -9.74
N ASP A 32 8.18 -29.31 -8.95
CA ASP A 32 8.86 -29.62 -7.69
C ASP A 32 8.53 -28.58 -6.61
N CYS A 33 8.91 -28.84 -5.36
CA CYS A 33 8.54 -28.00 -4.21
C CYS A 33 9.74 -27.39 -3.50
N HIS A 34 9.57 -26.18 -2.98
CA HIS A 34 10.55 -25.54 -2.09
C HIS A 34 10.56 -26.22 -0.71
N LYS A 35 11.68 -26.08 0.00
CA LYS A 35 11.85 -26.60 1.37
C LYS A 35 10.71 -26.15 2.30
N GLY A 36 10.13 -27.10 3.05
CA GLY A 36 8.95 -26.86 3.88
C GLY A 36 7.63 -27.23 3.19
N TYR A 37 7.67 -27.60 1.91
CA TYR A 37 6.52 -28.06 1.14
C TYR A 37 6.75 -29.47 0.56
N GLU A 38 5.70 -30.27 0.53
CA GLU A 38 5.64 -31.59 -0.09
C GLU A 38 4.66 -31.58 -1.27
N ILE A 39 4.94 -32.37 -2.31
CA ILE A 39 4.03 -32.50 -3.46
C ILE A 39 2.85 -33.40 -3.11
N ASP A 40 1.64 -32.85 -3.16
CA ASP A 40 0.41 -33.63 -3.06
C ASP A 40 0.31 -34.52 -4.31
N ARG A 41 0.32 -35.84 -4.09
CA ARG A 41 0.31 -36.83 -5.18
C ARG A 41 -0.97 -36.78 -6.01
N VAL A 42 -2.06 -36.27 -5.44
CA VAL A 42 -3.39 -36.18 -6.06
C VAL A 42 -3.53 -34.87 -6.82
N SER A 43 -3.39 -33.71 -6.15
CA SER A 43 -3.58 -32.40 -6.81
C SER A 43 -2.38 -31.92 -7.62
N LYS A 44 -1.21 -32.55 -7.48
CA LYS A 44 0.08 -32.11 -8.06
C LYS A 44 0.54 -30.71 -7.61
N THR A 45 -0.06 -30.18 -6.55
CA THR A 45 0.32 -28.89 -5.94
C THR A 45 1.20 -29.10 -4.71
N CYS A 46 2.04 -28.11 -4.42
CA CYS A 46 2.92 -28.11 -3.24
C CYS A 46 2.14 -27.64 -2.00
N ARG A 47 2.01 -28.51 -1.01
CA ARG A 47 1.37 -28.25 0.29
C ARG A 47 2.41 -28.15 1.40
N ALA A 48 2.13 -27.40 2.45
CA ALA A 48 3.05 -27.31 3.59
C ALA A 48 3.23 -28.67 4.29
N GLU A 49 4.44 -28.92 4.81
CA GLU A 49 4.73 -30.09 5.64
C GLU A 49 3.73 -30.21 6.81
N THR A 50 3.25 -31.44 7.06
CA THR A 50 2.10 -31.70 7.95
C THR A 50 2.37 -31.23 9.39
N GLY A 51 1.52 -30.32 9.91
CA GLY A 51 1.52 -30.00 11.35
C GLY A 51 0.86 -28.67 11.75
N ASN A 52 0.86 -27.67 10.87
CA ASN A 52 0.26 -26.35 11.15
C ASN A 52 -0.89 -26.07 10.19
N VAL A 53 -2.09 -25.80 10.70
CA VAL A 53 -3.23 -25.39 9.87
C VAL A 53 -3.08 -23.91 9.51
N PRO A 54 -3.05 -23.52 8.22
CA PRO A 54 -3.00 -22.12 7.82
C PRO A 54 -4.21 -21.36 8.37
N THR A 55 -3.97 -20.18 8.92
CA THR A 55 -4.99 -19.42 9.64
C THR A 55 -5.04 -17.99 9.11
N LEU A 56 -6.23 -17.52 8.75
CA LEU A 56 -6.48 -16.15 8.33
C LEU A 56 -6.86 -15.30 9.53
N TYR A 57 -6.23 -14.12 9.63
CA TYR A 57 -6.54 -13.07 10.60
C TYR A 57 -7.00 -11.84 9.82
N PHE A 58 -8.16 -11.28 10.16
CA PHE A 58 -8.73 -10.15 9.42
C PHE A 58 -9.38 -9.11 10.35
N THR A 59 -9.29 -7.84 9.98
CA THR A 59 -10.03 -6.76 10.66
C THR A 59 -11.53 -6.89 10.37
N ASN A 60 -12.35 -6.45 11.31
CA ASN A 60 -13.79 -6.30 11.13
C ASN A 60 -14.27 -5.09 11.93
N ARG A 61 -13.65 -3.92 11.68
CA ARG A 61 -13.87 -2.62 12.32
C ARG A 61 -13.70 -2.56 13.86
N HIS A 62 -14.60 -3.19 14.60
CA HIS A 62 -14.64 -3.16 16.08
C HIS A 62 -13.95 -4.38 16.71
N GLU A 63 -13.35 -5.23 15.90
CA GLU A 63 -12.72 -6.48 16.31
C GLU A 63 -11.71 -6.99 15.26
N VAL A 64 -10.84 -7.91 15.67
CA VAL A 64 -10.08 -8.79 14.77
C VAL A 64 -10.62 -10.22 14.90
N ARG A 65 -10.88 -10.88 13.78
CA ARG A 65 -11.31 -12.29 13.72
C ARG A 65 -10.18 -13.20 13.24
N LYS A 66 -10.24 -14.46 13.68
CA LYS A 66 -9.38 -15.58 13.28
C LYS A 66 -10.26 -16.67 12.65
N ILE A 67 -9.91 -17.18 11.48
CA ILE A 67 -10.50 -18.39 10.89
C ILE A 67 -9.42 -19.35 10.40
N THR A 68 -9.53 -20.64 10.69
CA THR A 68 -8.65 -21.66 10.09
C THR A 68 -9.11 -22.03 8.69
N VAL A 69 -8.19 -22.31 7.77
CA VAL A 69 -8.52 -22.66 6.36
C VAL A 69 -9.31 -23.98 6.25
N ASP A 70 -9.24 -24.84 7.25
CA ASP A 70 -10.06 -26.06 7.37
C ASP A 70 -11.45 -25.83 8.00
N HIS A 71 -11.82 -24.57 8.27
CA HIS A 71 -13.08 -24.12 8.88
C HIS A 71 -13.38 -24.67 10.29
N ARG A 72 -12.41 -25.30 10.97
CA ARG A 72 -12.63 -25.88 12.31
C ARG A 72 -12.71 -24.83 13.42
N GLU A 73 -11.97 -23.73 13.31
CA GLU A 73 -12.01 -22.65 14.26
C GLU A 73 -12.43 -21.34 13.59
N TYR A 74 -13.44 -20.68 14.16
CA TYR A 74 -13.80 -19.30 13.84
C TYR A 74 -14.01 -18.51 15.13
N VAL A 75 -13.11 -17.58 15.42
CA VAL A 75 -12.96 -16.96 16.75
C VAL A 75 -12.78 -15.45 16.63
N ARG A 76 -13.46 -14.69 17.50
CA ARG A 76 -13.16 -13.28 17.76
C ARG A 76 -11.90 -13.20 18.61
N LEU A 77 -10.79 -12.76 18.01
CA LEU A 77 -9.48 -12.69 18.68
C LEU A 77 -9.37 -11.46 19.58
N ILE A 78 -9.59 -10.27 19.00
CA ILE A 78 -9.45 -8.99 19.70
C ILE A 78 -10.82 -8.30 19.70
N PRO A 79 -11.51 -8.18 20.84
CA PRO A 79 -12.80 -7.52 20.93
C PRO A 79 -12.66 -5.99 21.21
N GLN A 80 -13.74 -5.24 20.96
CA GLN A 80 -13.94 -3.86 21.44
C GLN A 80 -12.93 -2.80 20.94
N LEU A 81 -12.39 -2.98 19.73
CA LEU A 81 -11.59 -1.97 19.03
C LEU A 81 -12.48 -0.79 18.56
N LYS A 82 -11.89 0.39 18.33
CA LYS A 82 -12.67 1.57 17.91
C LYS A 82 -12.86 1.60 16.41
N ASN A 83 -11.79 1.50 15.65
CA ASN A 83 -11.84 1.37 14.20
C ASN A 83 -10.54 0.77 13.66
N ALA A 84 -10.41 -0.56 13.78
CA ALA A 84 -9.25 -1.30 13.30
C ALA A 84 -9.31 -1.46 11.78
N VAL A 85 -8.29 -0.95 11.07
CA VAL A 85 -8.24 -0.95 9.61
C VAL A 85 -7.20 -1.94 9.08
N ALA A 86 -5.92 -1.76 9.40
CA ALA A 86 -4.82 -2.62 8.96
C ALA A 86 -4.24 -3.49 10.09
N LEU A 87 -3.65 -4.63 9.75
CA LEU A 87 -3.01 -5.55 10.69
C LEU A 87 -1.85 -6.35 10.05
N ASP A 88 -0.83 -6.68 10.83
CA ASP A 88 0.20 -7.65 10.43
C ASP A 88 0.79 -8.35 11.66
N ILE A 89 1.50 -9.46 11.47
CA ILE A 89 1.92 -10.36 12.56
C ILE A 89 3.41 -10.71 12.42
N ASP A 90 4.19 -10.47 13.47
CA ASP A 90 5.47 -11.16 13.70
C ASP A 90 5.16 -12.59 14.15
N MET A 91 5.26 -13.56 13.23
CA MET A 91 4.89 -14.95 13.49
C MET A 91 5.94 -15.70 14.35
N PRO A 92 7.27 -15.52 14.16
CA PRO A 92 8.28 -16.05 15.07
C PRO A 92 8.05 -15.65 16.54
N ASN A 93 7.76 -14.38 16.82
CA ASN A 93 7.55 -13.89 18.19
C ASN A 93 6.09 -13.91 18.65
N LYS A 94 5.16 -14.27 17.75
CA LYS A 94 3.69 -14.31 17.97
C LYS A 94 3.12 -12.97 18.45
N ILE A 95 3.51 -11.88 17.80
CA ILE A 95 3.04 -10.52 18.10
C ILE A 95 2.17 -10.04 16.95
N ILE A 96 0.92 -9.68 17.25
CA ILE A 96 0.01 -9.02 16.30
C ILE A 96 0.10 -7.51 16.47
N PHE A 97 0.19 -6.81 15.35
CA PHE A 97 0.15 -5.35 15.24
C PHE A 97 -1.12 -4.94 14.50
N TRP A 98 -1.72 -3.82 14.88
CA TRP A 98 -2.88 -3.26 14.17
C TRP A 98 -2.92 -1.73 14.27
N SER A 99 -3.48 -1.07 13.25
CA SER A 99 -3.83 0.34 13.33
C SER A 99 -5.26 0.52 13.82
N ASP A 100 -5.51 1.56 14.62
CA ASP A 100 -6.85 2.07 14.91
C ASP A 100 -6.97 3.50 14.37
N MET A 101 -7.78 3.68 13.33
CA MET A 101 -7.96 4.96 12.62
C MET A 101 -8.74 5.99 13.46
N SER A 102 -9.62 5.55 14.37
CA SER A 102 -10.35 6.46 15.26
C SER A 102 -9.48 6.98 16.39
N LEU A 103 -8.53 6.17 16.88
CA LEU A 103 -7.60 6.55 17.94
C LEU A 103 -6.31 7.17 17.41
N LYS A 104 -6.03 7.07 16.10
CA LYS A 104 -4.80 7.47 15.41
C LYS A 104 -3.56 6.84 16.05
N LYS A 105 -3.54 5.52 16.13
CA LYS A 105 -2.45 4.76 16.77
C LYS A 105 -2.18 3.44 16.08
N ILE A 106 -0.93 2.98 16.20
CA ILE A 106 -0.55 1.60 15.94
C ILE A 106 -0.33 0.92 17.30
N TYR A 107 -0.97 -0.22 17.48
CA TYR A 107 -0.92 -1.04 18.68
C TYR A 107 -0.23 -2.37 18.42
N SER A 108 0.21 -3.03 19.50
CA SER A 108 0.69 -4.41 19.47
C SER A 108 0.25 -5.21 20.69
N SER A 109 0.15 -6.53 20.54
CA SER A 109 -0.01 -7.48 21.65
C SER A 109 0.52 -8.85 21.27
N LYS A 110 0.86 -9.69 22.25
CA LYS A 110 1.08 -11.12 21.99
C LYS A 110 -0.25 -11.80 21.63
N LEU A 111 -0.20 -12.72 20.68
CA LEU A 111 -1.36 -13.32 20.02
C LEU A 111 -2.24 -14.16 20.97
N ASP A 112 -1.65 -14.71 22.04
CA ASP A 112 -2.30 -15.52 23.07
C ASP A 112 -3.11 -14.69 24.09
N VAL A 113 -2.69 -13.45 24.36
CA VAL A 113 -3.34 -12.54 25.32
C VAL A 113 -4.04 -11.34 24.66
N ALA A 114 -4.00 -11.23 23.33
CA ALA A 114 -4.54 -10.10 22.56
C ALA A 114 -6.04 -9.82 22.79
N GLY A 115 -6.81 -10.81 23.27
CA GLY A 115 -8.21 -10.63 23.65
C GLY A 115 -8.45 -9.76 24.89
N ASN A 116 -7.41 -9.45 25.67
CA ASN A 116 -7.49 -8.59 26.85
C ASN A 116 -6.71 -7.28 26.60
N SER A 117 -7.43 -6.16 26.62
CA SER A 117 -6.91 -4.80 26.35
C SER A 117 -5.83 -4.34 27.33
N SER A 118 -5.67 -4.99 28.48
CA SER A 118 -4.60 -4.71 29.45
C SER A 118 -3.21 -5.07 28.91
N TYR A 119 -3.13 -5.91 27.88
CA TYR A 119 -1.87 -6.30 27.22
C TYR A 119 -1.64 -5.56 25.90
N HIS A 120 -2.49 -4.58 25.55
CA HIS A 120 -2.32 -3.77 24.34
C HIS A 120 -1.28 -2.68 24.59
N THR A 121 -0.17 -2.73 23.86
CA THR A 121 0.89 -1.71 23.91
C THR A 121 0.72 -0.74 22.75
N VAL A 122 0.90 0.57 22.98
CA VAL A 122 0.96 1.57 21.91
C VAL A 122 2.37 1.56 21.33
N VAL A 123 2.50 1.26 20.05
CA VAL A 123 3.78 1.30 19.32
C VAL A 123 3.99 2.71 18.77
N ILE A 124 3.02 3.24 18.02
CA ILE A 124 3.04 4.62 17.50
C ILE A 124 1.81 5.37 18.03
N GLY A 125 2.06 6.45 18.78
CA GLY A 125 1.04 7.25 19.46
C GLY A 125 0.85 8.67 18.94
N ASN A 126 1.77 9.16 18.09
CA ASN A 126 1.88 10.57 17.69
C ASN A 126 2.27 10.66 16.20
N GLU A 127 2.06 11.84 15.59
CA GLU A 127 2.48 12.15 14.20
C GLU A 127 1.97 11.10 13.19
N ILE A 128 0.69 10.77 13.28
CA ILE A 128 0.02 9.71 12.52
C ILE A 128 -1.46 10.12 12.41
N GLU A 129 -2.05 9.99 11.22
CA GLU A 129 -3.39 10.50 10.91
C GLU A 129 -4.30 9.41 10.34
N ALA A 130 -3.87 8.71 9.28
CA ALA A 130 -4.63 7.64 8.63
C ALA A 130 -3.72 6.47 8.20
N PRO A 131 -3.31 5.61 9.15
CA PRO A 131 -2.46 4.44 8.88
C PRO A 131 -3.22 3.27 8.23
N ASP A 132 -3.44 3.41 6.93
CA ASP A 132 -4.24 2.51 6.07
C ASP A 132 -3.56 1.15 5.77
N GLY A 133 -2.27 1.00 6.03
CA GLY A 133 -1.52 -0.24 5.79
C GLY A 133 -0.31 -0.38 6.69
N ILE A 134 -0.02 -1.61 7.14
CA ILE A 134 1.10 -1.97 8.00
C ILE A 134 1.84 -3.16 7.38
N ALA A 135 3.17 -3.18 7.49
CA ALA A 135 3.98 -4.35 7.17
C ALA A 135 5.14 -4.53 8.17
N VAL A 136 5.38 -5.76 8.61
CA VAL A 136 6.34 -6.10 9.66
C VAL A 136 7.56 -6.82 9.07
N ASP A 137 8.75 -6.32 9.37
CA ASP A 137 10.03 -6.95 9.05
C ASP A 137 10.49 -7.80 10.25
N TRP A 138 10.12 -9.08 10.20
CA TRP A 138 10.45 -10.10 11.21
C TRP A 138 11.95 -10.45 11.28
N ILE A 139 12.77 -10.02 10.32
CA ILE A 139 14.21 -10.30 10.30
C ILE A 139 14.97 -9.18 11.03
N HIS A 140 14.64 -7.92 10.75
CA HIS A 140 15.36 -6.75 11.25
C HIS A 140 14.70 -6.09 12.47
N GLY A 141 13.46 -6.47 12.81
CA GLY A 141 12.75 -5.96 13.99
C GLY A 141 12.08 -4.61 13.78
N ASN A 142 11.63 -4.34 12.56
CA ASN A 142 11.04 -3.06 12.15
C ASN A 142 9.57 -3.22 11.74
N ILE A 143 8.81 -2.13 11.85
CA ILE A 143 7.44 -1.98 11.38
C ILE A 143 7.38 -0.79 10.41
N TYR A 144 6.73 -1.00 9.26
CA TYR A 144 6.51 -0.01 8.21
C TYR A 144 5.02 0.28 8.13
N TRP A 145 4.66 1.53 7.84
CA TRP A 145 3.28 1.90 7.57
C TRP A 145 3.18 3.00 6.51
N THR A 146 2.06 2.98 5.81
CA THR A 146 1.57 4.05 4.95
C THR A 146 0.72 5.01 5.78
N ASP A 147 0.69 6.29 5.43
CA ASP A 147 -0.30 7.24 5.95
C ASP A 147 -0.91 8.03 4.80
N SER A 148 -2.21 7.83 4.55
CA SER A 148 -2.90 8.38 3.38
C SER A 148 -3.29 9.85 3.53
N VAL A 149 -3.33 10.38 4.76
CA VAL A 149 -3.61 11.79 5.07
C VAL A 149 -2.32 12.61 5.13
N LEU A 150 -1.26 12.07 5.74
CA LEU A 150 0.07 12.69 5.74
C LEU A 150 0.80 12.50 4.40
N THR A 151 0.34 11.58 3.54
CA THR A 151 0.95 11.19 2.26
C THR A 151 2.39 10.68 2.42
N THR A 152 2.61 9.84 3.45
CA THR A 152 3.95 9.34 3.78
C THR A 152 4.04 7.82 3.85
N ILE A 153 5.28 7.31 3.75
CA ILE A 153 5.66 5.97 4.22
C ILE A 153 6.74 6.14 5.28
N SER A 154 6.53 5.52 6.43
CA SER A 154 7.41 5.62 7.60
C SER A 154 7.82 4.23 8.10
N VAL A 155 8.92 4.20 8.85
CA VAL A 155 9.46 3.02 9.53
C VAL A 155 9.70 3.33 11.00
N ALA A 156 9.51 2.34 11.84
CA ALA A 156 9.98 2.35 13.22
C ALA A 156 10.53 0.98 13.63
N THR A 157 11.25 0.92 14.74
CA THR A 157 11.45 -0.34 15.47
C THR A 157 10.11 -0.86 15.98
N MET A 158 9.96 -2.19 16.14
CA MET A 158 8.71 -2.82 16.63
C MET A 158 8.24 -2.34 18.01
N ASP A 159 9.14 -1.76 18.82
CA ASP A 159 8.85 -1.17 20.12
C ASP A 159 8.49 0.33 20.05
N GLY A 160 8.50 0.92 18.86
CA GLY A 160 8.24 2.35 18.62
C GLY A 160 9.36 3.30 19.06
N SER A 161 10.47 2.80 19.63
CA SER A 161 11.51 3.63 20.25
C SER A 161 12.31 4.49 19.26
N LYS A 162 12.42 4.06 18.00
CA LYS A 162 13.10 4.79 16.93
C LYS A 162 12.20 4.84 15.69
N ARG A 163 11.91 6.03 15.18
CA ARG A 163 11.07 6.30 14.02
C ARG A 163 11.79 7.15 12.97
N LYS A 164 11.51 6.89 11.69
CA LYS A 164 11.86 7.74 10.56
C LYS A 164 10.75 7.75 9.50
N THR A 165 10.43 8.91 8.96
CA THR A 165 9.69 9.02 7.69
C THR A 165 10.65 8.81 6.51
N LEU A 166 10.35 7.82 5.66
CA LEU A 166 11.19 7.39 4.54
C LEU A 166 10.81 8.09 3.23
N ILE A 167 9.52 8.19 2.95
CA ILE A 167 9.00 8.69 1.67
C ILE A 167 7.92 9.74 1.95
N THR A 168 8.10 10.94 1.38
CA THR A 168 7.20 12.09 1.53
C THR A 168 6.83 12.75 0.20
N ASN A 169 7.52 12.41 -0.89
CA ASN A 169 7.37 13.05 -2.20
C ASN A 169 6.62 12.13 -3.16
N ASN A 170 5.84 12.69 -4.08
CA ASN A 170 5.13 11.94 -5.14
C ASN A 170 4.31 10.75 -4.61
N LEU A 171 3.72 10.89 -3.42
CA LEU A 171 2.68 10.02 -2.89
C LEU A 171 1.38 10.84 -2.84
N GLN A 172 0.25 10.22 -3.17
CA GLN A 172 -1.05 10.88 -3.12
C GLN A 172 -1.98 10.19 -2.12
N LYS A 173 -2.16 8.87 -2.24
CA LYS A 173 -2.98 8.05 -1.34
C LYS A 173 -2.35 6.67 -1.17
N PRO A 174 -1.19 6.55 -0.50
CA PRO A 174 -0.60 5.27 -0.18
C PRO A 174 -1.57 4.44 0.69
N ARG A 175 -1.82 3.18 0.35
CA ARG A 175 -2.76 2.30 1.08
C ARG A 175 -2.06 1.04 1.59
N ALA A 176 -2.10 -0.08 0.87
CA ALA A 176 -1.50 -1.32 1.36
C ALA A 176 0.01 -1.32 1.13
N ILE A 177 0.75 -1.98 2.02
CA ILE A 177 2.20 -2.15 1.96
C ILE A 177 2.56 -3.59 2.33
N THR A 178 3.59 -4.13 1.70
CA THR A 178 4.15 -5.45 2.03
C THR A 178 5.68 -5.42 1.88
N VAL A 179 6.38 -6.25 2.65
CA VAL A 179 7.85 -6.25 2.73
C VAL A 179 8.44 -7.60 2.29
N ASP A 180 9.62 -7.53 1.71
CA ASP A 180 10.53 -8.65 1.48
C ASP A 180 11.82 -8.42 2.30
N PRO A 181 11.88 -8.88 3.56
CA PRO A 181 13.07 -8.80 4.39
C PRO A 181 14.23 -9.70 3.93
N VAL A 182 13.99 -10.63 3.00
CA VAL A 182 15.03 -11.54 2.48
C VAL A 182 15.79 -10.87 1.34
N ASN A 183 15.08 -10.16 0.46
CA ASN A 183 15.64 -9.44 -0.68
C ASN A 183 15.82 -7.92 -0.44
N ASN A 184 15.46 -7.44 0.75
CA ASN A 184 15.58 -6.07 1.23
C ASN A 184 14.69 -5.02 0.49
N PHE A 185 13.49 -5.40 0.05
CA PHE A 185 12.55 -4.52 -0.66
C PHE A 185 11.22 -4.31 0.09
N MET A 186 10.52 -3.21 -0.21
CA MET A 186 9.11 -3.00 0.13
C MET A 186 8.31 -2.58 -1.09
N TYR A 187 7.03 -2.92 -1.08
CA TYR A 187 6.08 -2.71 -2.18
C TYR A 187 4.79 -2.12 -1.62
N TRP A 188 4.22 -1.12 -2.27
CA TRP A 188 2.97 -0.49 -1.80
C TRP A 188 2.08 -0.06 -2.95
N THR A 189 0.80 0.12 -2.64
CA THR A 189 -0.20 0.70 -3.55
C THR A 189 -0.39 2.19 -3.28
N ASP A 190 -0.60 2.97 -4.34
CA ASP A 190 -1.09 4.36 -4.28
C ASP A 190 -2.32 4.46 -5.18
N TRP A 191 -3.46 4.88 -4.63
CA TRP A 191 -4.75 5.01 -5.33
C TRP A 191 -5.14 6.48 -5.57
N GLY A 192 -4.16 7.38 -5.65
CA GLY A 192 -4.33 8.75 -6.09
C GLY A 192 -4.81 8.91 -7.54
N ASP A 193 -4.83 10.15 -8.03
CA ASP A 193 -5.18 10.47 -9.42
C ASP A 193 -4.23 9.82 -10.43
N VAL A 194 -2.98 9.58 -10.03
CA VAL A 194 -1.99 8.77 -10.76
C VAL A 194 -1.74 7.48 -9.98
N ALA A 195 -2.70 6.56 -10.08
CA ALA A 195 -2.66 5.26 -9.41
C ALA A 195 -1.47 4.41 -9.88
N LYS A 196 -0.86 3.69 -8.93
CA LYS A 196 0.37 2.92 -9.18
C LYS A 196 0.65 1.89 -8.10
N ILE A 197 1.48 0.90 -8.44
CA ILE A 197 2.22 0.09 -7.47
C ILE A 197 3.68 0.50 -7.56
N GLU A 198 4.31 0.73 -6.42
CA GLU A 198 5.71 1.14 -6.34
C GLU A 198 6.54 0.15 -5.53
N LYS A 199 7.85 0.16 -5.80
CA LYS A 199 8.88 -0.65 -5.16
C LYS A 199 9.99 0.26 -4.67
N SER A 200 10.57 -0.01 -3.51
CA SER A 200 11.86 0.56 -3.10
C SER A 200 12.63 -0.42 -2.22
N GLY A 201 13.89 -0.15 -1.94
CA GLY A 201 14.57 -0.76 -0.81
C GLY A 201 13.85 -0.45 0.51
N LEU A 202 14.03 -1.31 1.52
CA LEU A 202 13.50 -1.12 2.88
C LEU A 202 14.06 0.14 3.58
N ASN A 203 15.25 0.60 3.17
CA ASN A 203 15.80 1.89 3.57
C ASN A 203 15.20 3.11 2.82
N GLY A 204 14.21 2.91 1.95
CA GLY A 204 13.59 3.95 1.11
C GLY A 204 14.38 4.34 -0.15
N ALA A 205 15.53 3.71 -0.42
CA ALA A 205 16.33 3.97 -1.62
C ALA A 205 15.82 3.23 -2.87
N ASP A 206 16.30 3.62 -4.05
CA ASP A 206 16.02 2.93 -5.33
C ASP A 206 14.51 2.74 -5.62
N ARG A 207 13.72 3.79 -5.36
CA ARG A 207 12.27 3.81 -5.61
C ARG A 207 11.96 3.82 -7.10
N VAL A 208 11.09 2.91 -7.53
CA VAL A 208 10.61 2.75 -8.91
C VAL A 208 9.09 2.51 -8.91
N ALA A 209 8.38 3.07 -9.89
CA ALA A 209 6.99 2.70 -10.16
C ALA A 209 6.97 1.38 -10.95
N LEU A 210 6.43 0.33 -10.34
CA LEU A 210 6.42 -1.04 -10.85
C LEU A 210 5.23 -1.31 -11.78
N VAL A 211 4.06 -0.75 -11.45
CA VAL A 211 2.84 -0.82 -12.27
C VAL A 211 2.25 0.57 -12.39
N THR A 212 2.02 1.03 -13.62
CA THR A 212 1.48 2.37 -13.94
C THR A 212 0.31 2.34 -14.91
N ASP A 213 0.14 1.27 -15.68
CA ASP A 213 -0.94 1.10 -16.64
C ASP A 213 -2.03 0.12 -16.15
N ASN A 214 -3.25 0.27 -16.64
CA ASN A 214 -4.40 -0.60 -16.30
C ASN A 214 -4.53 -0.81 -14.77
N ILE A 215 -4.52 0.31 -14.03
CA ILE A 215 -4.58 0.36 -12.58
C ILE A 215 -5.33 1.64 -12.19
N MET A 216 -6.22 1.54 -11.21
CA MET A 216 -7.18 2.59 -10.86
C MET A 216 -7.32 2.71 -9.33
N TRP A 217 -7.87 1.71 -8.64
CA TRP A 217 -7.99 1.69 -7.18
C TRP A 217 -7.33 0.43 -6.60
N PRO A 218 -5.97 0.36 -6.62
CA PRO A 218 -5.23 -0.75 -6.04
C PRO A 218 -5.32 -0.72 -4.51
N ASN A 219 -6.25 -1.49 -3.94
CA ASN A 219 -6.53 -1.43 -2.51
C ASN A 219 -5.54 -2.24 -1.69
N GLY A 220 -5.44 -3.55 -1.98
CA GLY A 220 -4.60 -4.51 -1.27
C GLY A 220 -3.46 -5.02 -2.11
N ILE A 221 -2.32 -5.32 -1.48
CA ILE A 221 -1.17 -5.97 -2.12
C ILE A 221 -0.58 -7.03 -1.17
N THR A 222 -0.16 -8.16 -1.73
CA THR A 222 0.54 -9.21 -0.98
C THR A 222 1.67 -9.80 -1.81
N LEU A 223 2.73 -10.24 -1.14
CA LEU A 223 3.89 -10.86 -1.74
C LEU A 223 3.88 -12.37 -1.49
N ASP A 224 4.08 -13.16 -2.53
CA ASP A 224 4.66 -14.50 -2.41
C ASP A 224 6.19 -14.38 -2.47
N ILE A 225 6.84 -14.52 -1.31
CA ILE A 225 8.29 -14.40 -1.16
C ILE A 225 9.01 -15.58 -1.80
N VAL A 226 8.37 -16.76 -1.83
CA VAL A 226 8.95 -18.00 -2.35
C VAL A 226 9.03 -17.94 -3.86
N ASN A 227 7.93 -17.56 -4.52
CA ASN A 227 7.84 -17.45 -5.97
C ASN A 227 8.17 -16.05 -6.51
N GLN A 228 8.54 -15.09 -5.64
CA GLN A 228 8.89 -13.71 -5.99
C GLN A 228 7.83 -13.02 -6.88
N ARG A 229 6.56 -13.18 -6.50
CA ARG A 229 5.37 -12.76 -7.27
C ARG A 229 4.43 -11.95 -6.38
N LEU A 230 4.06 -10.76 -6.84
CA LEU A 230 3.11 -9.87 -6.19
C LEU A 230 1.70 -10.16 -6.69
N TYR A 231 0.72 -10.04 -5.81
CA TYR A 231 -0.70 -10.09 -6.13
C TYR A 231 -1.39 -8.85 -5.57
N TRP A 232 -2.33 -8.27 -6.30
CA TRP A 232 -3.12 -7.13 -5.84
C TRP A 232 -4.58 -7.21 -6.28
N VAL A 233 -5.43 -6.47 -5.57
CA VAL A 233 -6.84 -6.25 -5.94
C VAL A 233 -7.05 -4.80 -6.37
N ASP A 234 -7.81 -4.61 -7.45
CA ASP A 234 -8.25 -3.29 -7.91
C ASP A 234 -9.78 -3.21 -7.87
N SER A 235 -10.30 -2.34 -7.01
CA SER A 235 -11.75 -2.25 -6.77
C SER A 235 -12.49 -1.47 -7.84
N LYS A 236 -11.79 -0.65 -8.65
CA LYS A 236 -12.43 0.09 -9.73
C LYS A 236 -12.48 -0.72 -11.02
N MET A 237 -11.55 -1.66 -11.17
CA MET A 237 -11.48 -2.59 -12.29
C MET A 237 -12.15 -3.94 -12.00
N HIS A 238 -12.54 -4.22 -10.75
CA HIS A 238 -13.11 -5.50 -10.31
C HIS A 238 -12.19 -6.70 -10.59
N THR A 239 -10.87 -6.48 -10.48
CA THR A 239 -9.84 -7.47 -10.82
C THR A 239 -8.96 -7.87 -9.64
N LEU A 240 -8.56 -9.14 -9.62
CA LEU A 240 -7.38 -9.62 -8.92
C LEU A 240 -6.28 -9.92 -9.96
N SER A 241 -5.12 -9.29 -9.81
CA SER A 241 -3.98 -9.39 -10.75
C SER A 241 -2.70 -9.83 -10.04
N SER A 242 -1.74 -10.35 -10.80
CA SER A 242 -0.38 -10.67 -10.34
C SER A 242 0.69 -10.13 -11.29
N ILE A 243 1.89 -9.95 -10.77
CA ILE A 243 3.10 -9.57 -11.53
C ILE A 243 4.34 -10.05 -10.79
N ASP A 244 5.41 -10.35 -11.52
CA ASP A 244 6.70 -10.68 -10.93
C ASP A 244 7.32 -9.43 -10.27
N VAL A 245 8.07 -9.60 -9.17
CA VAL A 245 8.66 -8.47 -8.39
C VAL A 245 9.65 -7.60 -9.18
N ASN A 246 10.10 -8.06 -10.35
CA ASN A 246 10.99 -7.35 -11.27
C ASN A 246 10.23 -6.55 -12.35
N GLY A 247 8.89 -6.63 -12.40
CA GLY A 247 8.05 -6.00 -13.41
C GLY A 247 7.85 -6.85 -14.68
N GLY A 248 8.06 -8.16 -14.57
CA GLY A 248 7.92 -9.14 -15.65
C GLY A 248 6.47 -9.47 -16.02
N THR A 249 6.12 -10.75 -16.00
CA THR A 249 4.87 -11.26 -16.59
C THR A 249 3.67 -10.95 -15.70
N ARG A 250 2.94 -9.88 -16.07
CA ARG A 250 1.65 -9.51 -15.47
C ARG A 250 0.52 -10.40 -16.00
N ARG A 251 -0.36 -10.86 -15.10
CA ARG A 251 -1.61 -11.56 -15.44
C ARG A 251 -2.79 -11.01 -14.64
N THR A 252 -3.98 -11.03 -15.22
CA THR A 252 -5.24 -10.84 -14.48
C THR A 252 -5.83 -12.22 -14.23
N LEU A 253 -6.02 -12.58 -12.96
CA LEU A 253 -6.45 -13.92 -12.54
C LEU A 253 -7.96 -14.02 -12.44
N ILE A 254 -8.59 -12.98 -11.88
CA ILE A 254 -10.03 -12.93 -11.64
C ILE A 254 -10.52 -11.57 -12.11
N TYR A 255 -11.59 -11.56 -12.90
CA TYR A 255 -12.46 -10.41 -13.15
C TYR A 255 -13.87 -10.81 -12.74
N SER A 256 -14.49 -10.08 -11.80
CA SER A 256 -15.83 -10.42 -11.30
C SER A 256 -16.49 -9.24 -10.61
N GLU A 257 -17.52 -8.68 -11.22
CA GLU A 257 -18.33 -7.62 -10.60
C GLU A 257 -19.17 -8.14 -9.41
N GLU A 258 -19.40 -9.46 -9.33
CA GLU A 258 -20.14 -10.10 -8.24
C GLU A 258 -19.28 -10.39 -7.01
N THR A 259 -18.03 -10.83 -7.19
CA THR A 259 -17.15 -11.28 -6.09
C THR A 259 -15.95 -10.37 -5.82
N LEU A 260 -15.72 -9.36 -6.68
CA LEU A 260 -14.81 -8.24 -6.48
C LEU A 260 -15.49 -6.84 -6.67
N PRO A 261 -16.73 -6.59 -6.19
CA PRO A 261 -17.35 -5.27 -6.28
C PRO A 261 -16.60 -4.18 -5.49
N HIS A 262 -16.04 -4.51 -4.31
CA HIS A 262 -15.17 -3.61 -3.54
C HIS A 262 -14.14 -4.38 -2.68
N PRO A 263 -13.17 -5.07 -3.31
CA PRO A 263 -12.14 -5.81 -2.61
C PRO A 263 -11.21 -4.85 -1.85
N MET A 264 -10.81 -5.21 -0.63
CA MET A 264 -9.98 -4.37 0.24
C MET A 264 -8.57 -4.90 0.38
N CYS A 265 -8.39 -6.12 0.87
CA CYS A 265 -7.08 -6.76 0.97
C CYS A 265 -7.11 -8.22 0.53
N LEU A 266 -5.92 -8.81 0.32
CA LEU A 266 -5.73 -10.19 -0.09
C LEU A 266 -4.48 -10.80 0.52
N THR A 267 -4.45 -12.12 0.62
CA THR A 267 -3.28 -12.91 1.02
C THR A 267 -3.22 -14.22 0.24
N VAL A 268 -2.02 -14.82 0.12
CA VAL A 268 -1.78 -16.03 -0.70
C VAL A 268 -1.05 -17.12 0.08
N PHE A 269 -1.47 -18.37 -0.12
CA PHE A 269 -0.81 -19.55 0.45
C PHE A 269 -1.11 -20.82 -0.37
N GLU A 270 -0.12 -21.70 -0.51
CA GLU A 270 -0.19 -22.93 -1.33
C GLU A 270 -0.71 -22.65 -2.75
N ASP A 271 -1.87 -23.21 -3.11
CA ASP A 271 -2.57 -23.06 -4.39
C ASP A 271 -3.73 -22.06 -4.30
N LYS A 272 -3.90 -21.37 -3.17
CA LYS A 272 -5.04 -20.47 -2.92
C LYS A 272 -4.65 -18.99 -2.77
N VAL A 273 -5.57 -18.15 -3.23
CA VAL A 273 -5.65 -16.72 -2.92
C VAL A 273 -6.91 -16.49 -2.09
N TYR A 274 -6.81 -15.59 -1.12
CA TYR A 274 -7.87 -15.20 -0.20
C TYR A 274 -8.03 -13.69 -0.27
N TRP A 275 -9.26 -13.16 -0.26
CA TRP A 275 -9.49 -11.71 -0.24
C TRP A 275 -10.68 -11.33 0.63
N THR A 276 -10.66 -10.09 1.13
CA THR A 276 -11.82 -9.44 1.74
C THR A 276 -12.54 -8.58 0.70
N ASP A 277 -13.87 -8.55 0.78
CA ASP A 277 -14.69 -7.60 0.02
C ASP A 277 -15.63 -6.83 0.95
N MET A 278 -15.57 -5.50 0.86
CA MET A 278 -16.30 -4.57 1.72
C MET A 278 -17.78 -4.44 1.33
N ALA A 279 -18.09 -4.53 0.04
CA ALA A 279 -19.48 -4.39 -0.44
C ALA A 279 -20.29 -5.66 -0.16
N ASN A 280 -19.65 -6.83 -0.26
CA ASN A 280 -20.25 -8.12 0.06
C ASN A 280 -20.15 -8.49 1.56
N GLY A 281 -19.38 -7.76 2.37
CA GLY A 281 -19.18 -8.05 3.80
C GLY A 281 -18.64 -9.46 4.03
N ALA A 282 -17.61 -9.86 3.27
CA ALA A 282 -17.21 -11.26 3.13
C ALA A 282 -15.70 -11.49 3.00
N VAL A 283 -15.28 -12.72 3.29
CA VAL A 283 -13.96 -13.27 2.92
C VAL A 283 -14.19 -14.39 1.92
N TYR A 284 -13.43 -14.38 0.82
CA TYR A 284 -13.46 -15.41 -0.23
C TYR A 284 -12.12 -16.13 -0.36
N SER A 285 -12.12 -17.29 -1.03
CA SER A 285 -10.92 -17.95 -1.56
C SER A 285 -11.13 -18.46 -2.98
N ALA A 286 -10.06 -18.53 -3.76
CA ALA A 286 -10.05 -19.10 -5.11
C ALA A 286 -8.69 -19.78 -5.38
N ASN A 287 -8.61 -20.57 -6.46
CA ASN A 287 -7.34 -21.10 -6.94
C ASN A 287 -6.48 -19.97 -7.53
N ARG A 288 -5.24 -19.81 -7.04
CA ARG A 288 -4.34 -18.70 -7.38
C ARG A 288 -3.61 -18.84 -8.72
N LEU A 289 -3.78 -19.97 -9.42
CA LEU A 289 -3.15 -20.22 -10.72
C LEU A 289 -4.15 -20.04 -11.87
N THR A 290 -5.42 -20.38 -11.63
CA THR A 290 -6.50 -20.40 -12.63
C THR A 290 -7.59 -19.35 -12.40
N GLY A 291 -7.71 -18.79 -11.20
CA GLY A 291 -8.81 -17.88 -10.82
C GLY A 291 -10.14 -18.57 -10.50
N ASN A 292 -10.21 -19.90 -10.67
CA ASN A 292 -11.44 -20.70 -10.49
C ASN A 292 -11.69 -21.09 -9.02
N ASP A 293 -12.74 -21.87 -8.78
CA ASP A 293 -13.11 -22.45 -7.48
C ASP A 293 -13.36 -21.39 -6.38
N ILE A 294 -14.02 -20.29 -6.77
CA ILE A 294 -14.39 -19.20 -5.86
C ILE A 294 -15.34 -19.74 -4.78
N THR A 295 -14.95 -19.57 -3.53
CA THR A 295 -15.64 -20.09 -2.33
C THR A 295 -15.70 -19.00 -1.27
N GLN A 296 -16.86 -18.80 -0.64
CA GLN A 296 -17.02 -17.85 0.45
C GLN A 296 -16.66 -18.50 1.79
N LEU A 297 -15.67 -17.96 2.49
CA LEU A 297 -15.18 -18.48 3.77
C LEU A 297 -15.86 -17.85 4.99
N ALA A 298 -16.17 -16.56 4.89
CA ALA A 298 -16.88 -15.80 5.91
C ALA A 298 -17.84 -14.81 5.24
N ARG A 299 -18.91 -14.45 5.97
CA ARG A 299 -19.95 -13.51 5.58
C ARG A 299 -20.43 -12.73 6.80
N ASP A 300 -21.39 -11.83 6.60
CA ASP A 300 -22.00 -11.02 7.65
C ASP A 300 -20.93 -10.21 8.43
N LEU A 301 -19.97 -9.63 7.69
CA LEU A 301 -18.92 -8.73 8.17
C LEU A 301 -19.32 -7.27 7.97
N ASP A 302 -18.85 -6.37 8.85
CA ASP A 302 -19.18 -4.93 8.82
C ASP A 302 -18.22 -4.17 7.90
N GLN A 303 -16.92 -4.19 8.22
CA GLN A 303 -15.87 -3.58 7.39
C GLN A 303 -14.60 -4.46 7.44
N PRO A 304 -14.49 -5.48 6.55
CA PRO A 304 -13.31 -6.32 6.46
C PRO A 304 -12.21 -5.65 5.61
N GLU A 305 -11.46 -4.73 6.21
CA GLU A 305 -10.50 -3.90 5.47
C GLU A 305 -9.17 -4.61 5.17
N ASP A 306 -8.67 -5.46 6.08
CA ASP A 306 -7.36 -6.11 5.94
C ASP A 306 -7.38 -7.60 6.33
N ILE A 307 -6.49 -8.39 5.72
CA ILE A 307 -6.36 -9.85 5.92
C ILE A 307 -4.92 -10.34 5.75
N VAL A 308 -4.42 -11.07 6.74
CA VAL A 308 -3.11 -11.75 6.69
C VAL A 308 -3.24 -13.23 7.01
N LEU A 309 -2.39 -14.05 6.38
CA LEU A 309 -2.30 -15.48 6.65
C LEU A 309 -1.13 -15.79 7.58
N TYR A 310 -1.44 -16.40 8.72
CA TYR A 310 -0.48 -16.92 9.69
C TYR A 310 -0.07 -18.35 9.31
N HIS A 311 1.19 -18.50 8.88
CA HIS A 311 1.87 -19.79 8.72
C HIS A 311 3.39 -19.55 8.69
N SER A 312 4.21 -20.43 9.28
CA SER A 312 5.68 -20.24 9.37
C SER A 312 6.36 -20.01 8.02
N LEU A 313 5.89 -20.68 6.96
CA LEU A 313 6.41 -20.53 5.60
C LEU A 313 6.12 -19.16 4.94
N ARG A 314 5.20 -18.35 5.49
CA ARG A 314 5.00 -16.96 5.06
C ARG A 314 6.12 -16.03 5.51
N GLN A 315 6.85 -16.39 6.57
CA GLN A 315 7.94 -15.60 7.15
C GLN A 315 9.22 -16.45 7.22
N PRO A 316 9.86 -16.71 6.05
CA PRO A 316 11.08 -17.49 5.99
C PRO A 316 12.19 -16.87 6.84
N GLN A 317 13.03 -17.75 7.41
CA GLN A 317 14.22 -17.34 8.13
C GLN A 317 15.23 -16.73 7.16
N GLY A 318 15.82 -15.60 7.55
CA GLY A 318 16.89 -14.95 6.80
C GLY A 318 17.86 -14.22 7.71
N LYS A 319 18.83 -13.54 7.11
CA LYS A 319 19.98 -12.99 7.82
C LYS A 319 19.78 -11.51 8.15
N ASN A 320 19.68 -11.21 9.44
CA ASN A 320 19.68 -9.83 9.91
C ASN A 320 21.08 -9.21 9.70
N TRP A 321 21.18 -8.27 8.76
CA TRP A 321 22.45 -7.62 8.40
C TRP A 321 22.95 -6.63 9.47
N CYS A 322 22.04 -6.14 10.33
CA CYS A 322 22.32 -5.18 11.40
C CYS A 322 22.88 -5.84 12.68
N SER A 323 22.94 -7.17 12.77
CA SER A 323 23.55 -7.90 13.89
C SER A 323 24.87 -8.62 13.53
N GLU A 324 25.33 -8.56 12.27
CA GLU A 324 26.44 -9.38 11.78
C GLU A 324 27.84 -8.92 12.26
N SER A 325 28.08 -7.61 12.41
CA SER A 325 29.45 -7.06 12.38
C SER A 325 30.08 -6.73 13.74
N ASN A 326 29.82 -7.52 14.80
CA ASN A 326 30.23 -7.29 16.20
C ASN A 326 29.83 -5.93 16.83
N GLY A 327 29.20 -5.04 16.07
CA GLY A 327 28.65 -3.77 16.53
C GLY A 327 27.14 -3.89 16.67
N ILE A 328 26.61 -3.43 17.81
CA ILE A 328 25.17 -3.30 18.05
C ILE A 328 24.57 -2.43 16.94
N ASN A 329 23.43 -2.83 16.37
CA ASN A 329 22.68 -2.05 15.37
C ASN A 329 23.52 -1.66 14.14
N GLY A 330 24.36 -2.58 13.63
CA GLY A 330 25.28 -2.33 12.51
C GLY A 330 26.33 -1.24 12.80
N GLY A 331 26.44 -0.78 14.05
CA GLY A 331 27.20 0.42 14.43
C GLY A 331 26.57 1.73 13.91
N CYS A 332 25.25 1.77 13.71
CA CYS A 332 24.46 2.97 13.43
C CYS A 332 23.99 3.59 14.76
N GLU A 333 24.05 4.93 14.89
CA GLU A 333 23.61 5.64 16.10
C GLU A 333 22.09 5.48 16.32
N PHE A 334 21.30 5.67 15.27
CA PHE A 334 19.84 5.63 15.34
C PHE A 334 19.27 4.37 14.70
N LEU A 335 18.81 4.39 13.44
CA LEU A 335 18.27 3.21 12.76
C LEU A 335 19.32 2.54 11.88
N CYS A 336 19.26 1.21 11.79
CA CYS A 336 19.95 0.41 10.77
C CYS A 336 18.87 -0.22 9.89
N LEU A 337 18.84 0.14 8.60
CA LEU A 337 17.84 -0.34 7.66
C LEU A 337 18.51 -1.18 6.56
N PRO A 338 17.98 -2.38 6.25
CA PRO A 338 18.48 -3.18 5.14
C PRO A 338 18.37 -2.45 3.80
N ALA A 339 19.39 -2.60 2.97
CA ALA A 339 19.53 -1.86 1.70
C ALA A 339 19.35 -2.82 0.49
N PRO A 340 18.81 -2.34 -0.63
CA PRO A 340 18.38 -3.19 -1.73
C PRO A 340 19.57 -3.88 -2.43
N LEU A 341 19.49 -5.21 -2.56
CA LEU A 341 20.56 -6.04 -3.13
C LEU A 341 20.48 -6.09 -4.66
N ILE A 342 20.72 -4.95 -5.30
CA ILE A 342 20.69 -4.78 -6.76
C ILE A 342 21.86 -5.50 -7.45
N ASN A 343 23.04 -5.51 -6.83
CA ASN A 343 24.23 -6.20 -7.34
C ASN A 343 25.16 -6.64 -6.20
N GLN A 344 26.20 -7.42 -6.53
CA GLN A 344 27.16 -7.96 -5.54
C GLN A 344 27.95 -6.91 -4.73
N ARG A 345 27.94 -5.63 -5.15
CA ARG A 345 28.57 -4.50 -4.44
C ARG A 345 27.58 -3.62 -3.68
N SER A 346 26.28 -3.90 -3.75
CA SER A 346 25.28 -3.18 -2.95
C SER A 346 25.62 -3.29 -1.45
N PRO A 347 25.52 -2.20 -0.69
CA PRO A 347 25.61 -2.29 0.76
C PRO A 347 24.47 -3.18 1.29
N LYS A 348 24.74 -3.98 2.33
CA LYS A 348 23.74 -4.84 2.97
C LYS A 348 22.72 -4.03 3.78
N TYR A 349 23.17 -2.94 4.38
CA TYR A 349 22.37 -2.03 5.20
C TYR A 349 22.90 -0.60 5.08
N THR A 350 22.08 0.37 5.47
CA THR A 350 22.44 1.79 5.61
C THR A 350 21.94 2.32 6.94
N CYS A 351 22.71 3.18 7.59
CA CYS A 351 22.25 3.90 8.76
C CYS A 351 21.22 4.97 8.37
N ALA A 352 20.28 5.27 9.25
CA ALA A 352 19.25 6.28 9.06
C ALA A 352 19.05 7.12 10.33
N CYS A 353 18.82 8.42 10.16
CA CYS A 353 18.69 9.41 11.23
C CYS A 353 17.23 9.89 11.44
N PRO A 354 16.90 10.43 12.63
CA PRO A 354 15.61 11.08 12.89
C PRO A 354 15.31 12.18 11.87
N ASP A 355 14.04 12.53 11.67
CA ASP A 355 13.62 13.40 10.57
C ASP A 355 14.08 14.86 10.69
N ASN A 356 14.50 15.30 11.89
CA ASN A 356 15.11 16.60 12.15
C ASN A 356 16.65 16.59 12.17
N MET A 357 17.28 15.48 11.79
CA MET A 357 18.74 15.30 11.76
C MET A 357 19.22 14.80 10.39
N THR A 358 20.52 14.97 10.14
CA THR A 358 21.17 14.55 8.89
C THR A 358 22.32 13.58 9.18
N MET A 359 22.67 12.76 8.20
CA MET A 359 23.76 11.79 8.31
C MET A 359 25.10 12.51 8.35
N ALA A 360 25.97 12.15 9.31
CA ALA A 360 27.33 12.65 9.38
C ALA A 360 28.22 12.04 8.28
N PRO A 361 29.38 12.64 7.96
CA PRO A 361 30.32 12.09 6.97
C PRO A 361 30.89 10.70 7.29
N ASP A 362 30.73 10.21 8.53
CA ASP A 362 31.10 8.85 8.93
C ASP A 362 30.05 7.78 8.53
N MET A 363 28.92 8.21 7.94
CA MET A 363 27.79 7.38 7.52
C MET A 363 27.15 6.55 8.65
N ARG A 364 27.35 6.97 9.91
CA ARG A 364 26.92 6.23 11.12
C ARG A 364 26.22 7.09 12.14
N LYS A 365 26.68 8.34 12.31
CA LYS A 365 26.18 9.28 13.31
C LYS A 365 25.19 10.28 12.73
N CYS A 366 24.40 10.87 13.62
CA CYS A 366 23.43 11.89 13.28
C CYS A 366 23.89 13.26 13.77
N VAL A 367 23.86 14.25 12.87
CA VAL A 367 24.15 15.66 13.20
C VAL A 367 22.90 16.50 13.05
N THR A 368 22.70 17.44 13.97
CA THR A 368 21.61 18.41 13.88
C THR A 368 21.82 19.31 12.66
N VAL A 369 20.73 19.64 11.98
CA VAL A 369 20.77 20.64 10.90
C VAL A 369 21.08 21.99 11.54
N SER A 370 22.36 22.38 11.53
CA SER A 370 22.75 23.71 11.98
C SER A 370 22.09 24.73 11.06
N PRO A 371 21.24 25.64 11.57
CA PRO A 371 20.70 26.71 10.74
C PRO A 371 21.89 27.53 10.25
N VAL A 372 22.09 27.54 8.93
CA VAL A 372 23.05 28.46 8.30
C VAL A 372 22.56 29.85 8.64
N ALA A 373 23.27 30.52 9.56
CA ALA A 373 22.95 31.88 9.91
C ALA A 373 22.98 32.71 8.62
N PRO A 374 21.95 33.53 8.33
CA PRO A 374 22.01 34.43 7.19
C PRO A 374 23.29 35.27 7.31
N PRO A 375 23.99 35.53 6.18
CA PRO A 375 25.28 36.22 6.21
C PRO A 375 25.13 37.51 7.01
N THR A 376 25.89 37.64 8.09
CA THR A 376 25.74 38.76 9.01
C THR A 376 26.11 40.06 8.29
N ASP A 377 25.10 40.88 8.03
CA ASP A 377 25.30 42.20 7.44
C ASP A 377 26.35 42.97 8.25
N LYS A 378 27.38 43.42 7.54
CA LYS A 378 28.50 44.12 8.16
C LYS A 378 27.97 45.40 8.83
N LYS A 379 28.03 45.40 10.15
CA LYS A 379 27.71 46.53 11.02
C LYS A 379 28.35 47.81 10.45
N PRO A 380 27.58 48.89 10.17
CA PRO A 380 28.15 50.13 9.65
C PRO A 380 29.20 50.69 10.60
N ALA A 381 30.36 51.07 10.06
CA ALA A 381 31.40 51.74 10.85
C ALA A 381 30.92 53.13 11.32
N ALA A 382 31.36 53.54 12.51
CA ALA A 382 30.98 54.82 13.09
C ALA A 382 31.52 56.02 12.26
N PRO A 383 30.83 57.18 12.24
CA PRO A 383 31.27 58.33 11.44
C PRO A 383 32.54 58.99 12.00
N LEU A 384 33.45 59.37 11.10
CA LEU A 384 34.60 60.23 11.42
C LEU A 384 34.18 61.71 11.49
N PRO A 385 34.86 62.55 12.31
CA PRO A 385 34.50 63.96 12.48
C PRO A 385 34.82 64.83 11.25
N PRO A 386 34.12 65.98 11.09
CA PRO A 386 34.08 66.72 9.82
C PRO A 386 35.31 67.59 9.55
N LYS A 387 35.66 67.73 8.26
CA LYS A 387 36.56 68.79 7.76
C LYS A 387 35.76 69.98 7.23
N THR A 388 36.22 71.18 7.57
CA THR A 388 35.64 72.48 7.22
C THR A 388 35.81 72.84 5.74
N PRO A 389 34.79 73.42 5.08
CA PRO A 389 34.96 74.17 3.83
C PRO A 389 34.78 75.69 4.03
N THR A 390 35.47 76.47 3.20
CA THR A 390 35.58 77.95 3.26
C THR A 390 34.47 78.67 2.50
N LYS A 391 34.08 79.89 2.94
CA LYS A 391 33.14 80.82 2.28
C LYS A 391 33.86 81.62 1.16
N PRO A 392 33.19 82.08 0.08
CA PRO A 392 32.29 83.27 0.03
C PRO A 392 31.00 83.02 -0.81
N ALA A 393 30.12 83.96 -1.24
CA ALA A 393 29.53 85.20 -0.68
C ALA A 393 28.21 85.55 -1.46
N PRO A 394 27.31 86.45 -0.97
CA PRO A 394 25.96 86.74 -1.56
C PRO A 394 25.93 88.13 -2.29
N PRO A 395 24.84 88.66 -2.93
CA PRO A 395 23.42 88.84 -2.49
C PRO A 395 22.35 88.46 -3.57
N ARG A 396 20.99 88.60 -3.42
CA ARG A 396 20.16 89.73 -2.93
C ARG A 396 18.68 89.31 -2.62
N ARG A 397 17.98 90.17 -1.86
CA ARG A 397 16.57 90.15 -1.33
C ARG A 397 15.48 89.96 -2.43
N THR A 398 14.21 89.56 -2.17
CA THR A 398 13.19 90.15 -1.24
C THR A 398 12.05 89.19 -0.80
N ALA A 399 11.23 89.61 0.17
CA ALA A 399 10.00 88.96 0.69
C ALA A 399 8.81 89.97 0.62
N PRO A 400 7.60 89.73 1.19
CA PRO A 400 6.82 88.51 1.51
C PRO A 400 5.41 88.53 0.85
N THR A 401 4.46 87.61 1.19
CA THR A 401 3.02 87.87 1.50
C THR A 401 2.20 86.57 1.74
N THR A 402 1.39 86.62 2.81
CA THR A 402 0.13 85.92 3.23
C THR A 402 -0.67 85.15 2.13
N THR A 403 -1.54 84.14 2.36
CA THR A 403 -2.59 83.98 3.41
C THR A 403 -3.28 82.57 3.48
N THR A 404 -3.83 82.22 4.66
CA THR A 404 -5.09 81.44 4.96
C THR A 404 -5.24 79.91 4.79
N THR A 405 -5.52 79.24 5.94
CA THR A 405 -6.62 78.24 6.27
C THR A 405 -6.94 77.06 5.34
N THR A 406 -7.38 75.86 5.77
CA THR A 406 -7.92 75.26 7.03
C THR A 406 -7.74 73.72 6.89
N THR A 407 -7.84 72.78 7.84
CA THR A 407 -8.54 72.62 9.14
C THR A 407 -7.71 71.75 10.13
N ARG A 408 -8.14 71.68 11.39
CA ARG A 408 -7.63 70.78 12.45
C ARG A 408 -8.84 70.28 13.31
N PRO A 409 -8.68 69.48 14.38
CA PRO A 409 -8.84 68.01 14.40
C PRO A 409 -9.98 67.54 15.33
N THR A 410 -10.07 66.22 15.56
CA THR A 410 -10.60 65.65 16.81
C THR A 410 -9.59 64.68 17.44
N GLN A 411 -9.43 64.74 18.77
CA GLN A 411 -8.61 63.81 19.56
C GLN A 411 -9.05 63.80 21.03
N LYS A 412 -8.80 62.67 21.74
CA LYS A 412 -8.88 62.41 23.20
C LYS A 412 -10.28 62.04 23.71
N HIS A 413 -10.48 60.84 24.32
CA HIS A 413 -10.02 60.33 25.64
C HIS A 413 -10.77 61.02 26.82
N THR A 414 -11.10 60.38 27.96
CA THR A 414 -10.33 59.41 28.77
C THR A 414 -11.22 58.73 29.86
N THR A 415 -11.03 57.41 30.19
CA THR A 415 -11.01 56.73 31.54
C THR A 415 -12.12 56.94 32.63
N ILE A 416 -12.42 56.10 33.66
CA ILE A 416 -11.85 54.85 34.27
C ILE A 416 -12.87 54.12 35.22
N SER A 417 -12.62 52.84 35.60
CA SER A 417 -13.16 52.07 36.77
C SER A 417 -14.64 51.58 36.78
N SER A 418 -15.03 50.46 37.44
CA SER A 418 -14.29 49.39 38.19
C SER A 418 -15.16 48.14 38.51
N ASN A 419 -14.49 47.01 38.78
CA ASN A 419 -14.88 45.82 39.61
C ASN A 419 -15.67 44.61 39.03
N GLN A 420 -15.27 43.44 39.55
CA GLN A 420 -15.63 42.02 39.32
C GLN A 420 -16.92 41.56 40.08
N PRO A 421 -17.30 40.25 40.12
CA PRO A 421 -17.48 39.23 39.06
C PRO A 421 -18.80 38.41 39.24
N THR A 422 -19.15 37.47 38.33
CA THR A 422 -19.58 36.05 38.58
C THR A 422 -20.20 35.37 37.33
N GLN A 423 -20.49 34.06 37.43
CA GLN A 423 -20.67 33.07 36.36
C GLN A 423 -22.12 32.87 35.86
N GLU A 424 -22.23 32.20 34.70
CA GLU A 424 -23.42 31.47 34.22
C GLU A 424 -23.71 30.21 35.08
N HIS A 425 -24.96 29.70 35.06
CA HIS A 425 -25.29 28.40 34.40
C HIS A 425 -26.73 27.86 34.63
N VAL A 426 -27.23 27.10 33.62
CA VAL A 426 -28.15 25.92 33.73
C VAL A 426 -29.64 26.23 34.07
N ALA A 427 -30.70 25.58 33.53
CA ALA A 427 -30.85 24.20 33.03
C ALA A 427 -31.97 23.93 31.97
N THR A 428 -31.77 22.83 31.21
CA THR A 428 -32.73 21.77 30.76
C THR A 428 -33.98 22.02 29.90
N ALA A 429 -33.91 21.48 28.68
CA ALA A 429 -34.75 20.41 28.09
C ALA A 429 -36.24 20.25 28.46
N GLN A 430 -37.10 20.23 27.42
CA GLN A 430 -37.86 19.03 26.99
C GLN A 430 -38.48 19.25 25.60
N GLY A 431 -38.61 18.18 24.81
CA GLY A 431 -39.23 18.23 23.48
C GLY A 431 -40.66 17.69 23.48
N ASN A 432 -41.45 18.11 22.49
CA ASN A 432 -42.61 17.34 22.03
C ASN A 432 -42.86 17.58 20.53
N ARG A 433 -43.12 16.50 19.79
CA ARG A 433 -43.59 16.56 18.40
C ARG A 433 -45.10 16.77 18.38
N LEU A 434 -45.58 17.53 17.40
CA LEU A 434 -46.88 17.31 16.75
C LEU A 434 -46.84 17.94 15.35
N ALA A 435 -47.55 17.34 14.39
CA ALA A 435 -47.44 17.65 12.97
C ALA A 435 -48.69 18.38 12.44
N ALA A 436 -48.51 19.21 11.41
CA ALA A 436 -49.55 19.65 10.49
C ALA A 436 -48.93 19.96 9.11
N SER A 437 -49.74 19.83 8.05
CA SER A 437 -49.31 19.80 6.63
C SER A 437 -49.67 21.12 5.90
N PRO A 438 -49.68 21.27 4.55
CA PRO A 438 -49.11 22.46 3.90
C PRO A 438 -50.17 23.41 3.30
N GLU A 439 -49.74 24.60 2.88
CA GLU A 439 -50.50 25.46 1.98
C GLU A 439 -49.71 25.82 0.71
N GLU A 440 -50.46 26.19 -0.33
CA GLU A 440 -50.11 25.97 -1.73
C GLU A 440 -49.21 27.03 -2.36
N ALA A 441 -48.46 26.60 -3.38
CA ALA A 441 -47.69 27.51 -4.23
C ALA A 441 -48.60 28.25 -5.23
N THR A 442 -48.39 29.56 -5.39
CA THR A 442 -48.87 30.32 -6.55
C THR A 442 -47.69 30.92 -7.30
N SER A 443 -47.67 30.70 -8.62
CA SER A 443 -46.53 31.03 -9.48
C SER A 443 -46.56 32.46 -10.02
N SER A 444 -45.41 33.13 -10.08
CA SER A 444 -45.15 34.08 -11.16
C SER A 444 -43.64 34.25 -11.42
N HIS A 445 -43.22 34.02 -12.67
CA HIS A 445 -41.84 34.20 -13.12
C HIS A 445 -41.83 34.74 -14.55
N PRO A 446 -41.13 35.86 -14.79
CA PRO A 446 -40.59 36.17 -16.12
C PRO A 446 -39.05 36.24 -16.14
N MET A 447 -38.37 36.19 -14.99
CA MET A 447 -36.90 36.37 -14.91
C MET A 447 -36.09 35.10 -15.19
N ALA A 448 -36.66 33.91 -14.96
CA ALA A 448 -35.93 32.64 -15.13
C ALA A 448 -35.57 32.35 -16.61
N LEU A 449 -36.45 32.71 -17.56
CA LEU A 449 -36.25 32.46 -18.98
C LEU A 449 -35.01 33.16 -19.56
N TYR A 450 -34.73 34.40 -19.13
CA TYR A 450 -33.59 35.17 -19.65
C TYR A 450 -32.22 34.70 -19.12
N VAL A 451 -32.19 33.91 -18.03
CA VAL A 451 -30.94 33.40 -17.44
C VAL A 451 -30.70 31.94 -17.81
N VAL A 452 -31.75 31.10 -17.82
CA VAL A 452 -31.62 29.67 -18.09
C VAL A 452 -31.40 29.37 -19.57
N LEU A 453 -32.04 30.12 -20.48
CA LEU A 453 -31.93 29.87 -21.92
C LEU A 453 -30.50 30.09 -22.46
N PRO A 454 -29.77 31.19 -22.12
CA PRO A 454 -28.38 31.35 -22.56
C PRO A 454 -27.44 30.28 -21.99
N ILE A 455 -27.64 29.85 -20.74
CA ILE A 455 -26.82 28.80 -20.11
C ILE A 455 -27.02 27.46 -20.83
N LEU A 456 -28.24 27.10 -21.21
CA LEU A 456 -28.53 25.91 -22.01
C LEU A 456 -27.92 25.98 -23.43
N VAL A 457 -27.95 27.14 -24.08
CA VAL A 457 -27.32 27.32 -25.39
C VAL A 457 -25.79 27.18 -25.29
N MET A 458 -25.18 27.77 -24.26
CA MET A 458 -23.74 27.65 -24.02
C MET A 458 -23.30 26.22 -23.69
N SER A 459 -24.07 25.48 -22.87
CA SER A 459 -23.74 24.10 -22.54
C SER A 459 -23.88 23.16 -23.74
N LEU A 460 -24.88 23.36 -24.61
CA LEU A 460 -25.04 22.64 -25.87
C LEU A 460 -23.89 22.94 -26.85
N LEU A 461 -23.43 24.19 -26.94
CA LEU A 461 -22.28 24.56 -27.77
C LEU A 461 -20.98 23.89 -27.29
N VAL A 462 -20.75 23.86 -25.97
CA VAL A 462 -19.59 23.15 -25.38
C VAL A 462 -19.68 21.64 -25.65
N PHE A 463 -20.85 21.03 -25.47
CA PHE A 463 -21.04 19.60 -25.78
C PHE A 463 -20.82 19.29 -27.26
N GLY A 464 -21.31 20.15 -28.16
CA GLY A 464 -21.07 20.06 -29.60
C GLY A 464 -19.58 20.15 -29.95
N ALA A 465 -18.85 21.10 -29.35
CA ALA A 465 -17.41 21.25 -29.54
C ALA A 465 -16.62 20.03 -29.01
N VAL A 466 -16.96 19.49 -27.84
CA VAL A 466 -16.33 18.28 -27.28
C VAL A 466 -16.63 17.05 -28.15
N PHE A 467 -17.85 16.91 -28.67
CA PHE A 467 -18.21 15.82 -29.57
C PHE A 467 -17.46 15.91 -30.90
N LEU A 468 -17.39 17.09 -31.51
CA LEU A 468 -16.61 17.33 -32.73
C LEU A 468 -15.11 17.09 -32.50
N TRP A 469 -14.55 17.53 -31.37
CA TRP A 469 -13.17 17.26 -30.99
C TRP A 469 -12.89 15.77 -30.79
N ARG A 470 -13.78 15.04 -30.11
CA ARG A 470 -13.68 13.59 -29.92
C ARG A 470 -13.73 12.85 -31.26
N ASN A 471 -14.62 13.26 -32.17
CA ASN A 471 -14.77 12.63 -33.48
C ASN A 471 -13.61 12.98 -34.44
N TRP A 472 -13.07 14.20 -34.35
CA TRP A 472 -11.83 14.61 -35.01
C TRP A 472 -10.62 13.82 -34.48
N ARG A 473 -10.51 13.66 -33.16
CA ARG A 473 -9.46 12.86 -32.52
C ARG A 473 -9.51 11.40 -32.99
N LEU A 474 -10.70 10.80 -33.06
CA LEU A 474 -10.90 9.43 -33.58
C LEU A 474 -10.51 9.28 -35.07
N LYS A 475 -10.72 10.33 -35.89
CA LYS A 475 -10.28 10.32 -37.30
C LYS A 475 -8.78 10.58 -37.48
N ASN A 476 -8.14 11.33 -36.58
CA ASN A 476 -6.74 11.74 -36.70
C ASN A 476 -5.77 10.94 -35.82
N THR A 477 -6.24 10.00 -35.00
CA THR A 477 -5.40 8.95 -34.44
C THR A 477 -5.01 7.96 -35.54
N ASN A 478 -3.92 8.26 -36.23
CA ASN A 478 -3.20 7.27 -37.03
C ASN A 478 -2.74 6.13 -36.10
N ILE A 479 -3.49 5.04 -36.10
CA ILE A 479 -3.03 3.77 -35.54
C ILE A 479 -1.84 3.33 -36.40
N ILE A 480 -0.64 3.32 -35.83
CA ILE A 480 0.51 2.69 -36.44
C ILE A 480 0.27 1.18 -36.34
N HIS A 481 -0.36 0.62 -37.38
CA HIS A 481 -0.43 -0.81 -37.59
C HIS A 481 0.99 -1.33 -37.84
N PHE A 482 1.59 -1.93 -36.81
CA PHE A 482 2.63 -2.93 -37.02
C PHE A 482 1.95 -4.24 -37.45
N ASP A 483 1.60 -4.32 -38.73
CA ASP A 483 1.23 -5.58 -39.35
C ASP A 483 2.49 -6.47 -39.42
N ASN A 484 2.69 -7.27 -38.37
CA ASN A 484 3.70 -8.33 -38.35
C ASN A 484 3.06 -9.62 -38.91
N PRO A 485 3.41 -10.06 -40.13
CA PRO A 485 2.61 -11.02 -40.91
C PRO A 485 2.78 -12.49 -40.48
N VAL A 486 3.05 -12.77 -39.19
CA VAL A 486 3.40 -14.11 -38.68
C VAL A 486 2.23 -14.81 -37.96
N TYR A 487 1.21 -14.08 -37.49
CA TYR A 487 0.09 -14.64 -36.70
C TYR A 487 -1.30 -14.47 -37.34
N GLN A 488 -1.46 -14.91 -38.59
CA GLN A 488 -2.78 -15.24 -39.18
C GLN A 488 -2.71 -16.51 -40.03
N LYS A 489 -2.44 -17.66 -39.38
CA LYS A 489 -2.81 -19.00 -39.88
C LYS A 489 -2.54 -20.08 -38.82
N THR A 490 -3.56 -20.45 -38.04
CA THR A 490 -3.82 -21.80 -37.48
C THR A 490 -5.13 -21.80 -36.69
N THR A 491 -6.23 -21.62 -37.40
CA THR A 491 -7.51 -22.26 -37.06
C THR A 491 -7.87 -23.05 -38.30
N GLU A 492 -8.09 -24.37 -38.16
CA GLU A 492 -8.04 -25.37 -39.24
C GLU A 492 -6.60 -25.75 -39.70
N ASP A 493 -5.99 -26.68 -38.98
CA ASP A 493 -5.11 -27.73 -39.51
C ASP A 493 -5.29 -28.95 -38.57
N GLU A 494 -5.51 -30.15 -39.11
CA GLU A 494 -5.85 -31.34 -38.32
C GLU A 494 -4.67 -31.81 -37.44
N LEU A 495 -4.95 -32.12 -36.18
CA LEU A 495 -3.94 -32.45 -35.18
C LEU A 495 -3.53 -33.94 -35.28
N HIS A 496 -2.62 -34.23 -36.21
CA HIS A 496 -2.00 -35.56 -36.31
C HIS A 496 -1.04 -35.82 -35.15
N ILE A 497 -1.54 -36.52 -34.12
CA ILE A 497 -0.74 -37.02 -33.00
C ILE A 497 0.16 -38.16 -33.50
N CYS A 498 1.46 -37.89 -33.62
CA CYS A 498 2.47 -38.93 -33.85
C CYS A 498 2.83 -39.64 -32.54
N SER A 499 2.12 -40.72 -32.20
CA SER A 499 2.56 -41.65 -31.15
C SER A 499 3.66 -42.58 -31.69
N ASN A 500 4.92 -42.33 -31.30
CA ASN A 500 6.01 -43.24 -31.65
C ASN A 500 6.10 -44.40 -30.63
N SER A 501 5.40 -45.49 -30.91
CA SER A 501 5.42 -46.71 -30.10
C SER A 501 6.64 -47.58 -30.40
N SER A 502 7.82 -47.23 -29.90
CA SER A 502 8.99 -48.13 -29.96
C SER A 502 10.11 -47.83 -28.97
N GLU A 503 9.85 -47.99 -27.66
CA GLU A 503 10.93 -48.36 -26.73
C GLU A 503 10.38 -49.21 -25.56
N GLY A 504 10.90 -50.44 -25.45
CA GLY A 504 10.35 -51.46 -24.56
C GLY A 504 10.97 -51.42 -23.17
N TYR A 505 10.21 -50.93 -22.18
CA TYR A 505 10.59 -51.10 -20.77
C TYR A 505 10.29 -52.53 -20.30
N VAL A 506 11.35 -53.30 -20.08
CA VAL A 506 11.28 -54.63 -19.46
C VAL A 506 11.02 -54.47 -17.97
N TYR A 507 9.80 -54.81 -17.53
CA TYR A 507 9.48 -54.92 -16.10
C TYR A 507 10.21 -56.12 -15.46
N PRO A 508 10.91 -55.95 -14.32
CA PRO A 508 11.34 -57.08 -13.52
C PRO A 508 10.13 -57.68 -12.78
N ALA A 509 9.73 -58.89 -13.16
CA ALA A 509 8.62 -59.59 -12.52
C ALA A 509 9.07 -60.29 -11.22
N ARG A 510 8.51 -59.88 -10.08
CA ARG A 510 8.35 -60.61 -8.80
C ARG A 510 7.64 -59.68 -7.79
N GLN A 511 6.75 -60.13 -6.89
CA GLN A 511 6.16 -61.44 -6.67
C GLN A 511 4.85 -61.21 -5.90
N MET A 512 3.71 -61.74 -6.33
CA MET A 512 2.48 -61.66 -5.53
C MET A 512 2.64 -62.55 -4.29
N LEU A 513 2.54 -61.96 -3.09
CA LEU A 513 2.19 -62.70 -1.88
C LEU A 513 0.70 -62.54 -1.65
N ARG A 514 -0.01 -63.68 -1.62
CA ARG A 514 -1.40 -63.73 -1.16
C ARG A 514 -1.44 -63.43 0.33
N MET A 515 -2.52 -62.78 0.73
CA MET A 515 -2.93 -62.62 2.12
C MET A 515 -3.99 -63.69 2.40
N GLU A 516 -3.63 -64.74 3.13
CA GLU A 516 -4.53 -65.74 3.69
C GLU A 516 -3.87 -66.32 4.96
N ASP A 517 -4.64 -66.29 6.05
CA ASP A 517 -4.59 -67.15 7.24
C ASP A 517 -3.51 -67.05 8.35
N VAL A 518 -4.04 -66.73 9.56
CA VAL A 518 -3.87 -67.44 10.85
C VAL A 518 -2.94 -66.87 11.96
N ASP A 519 -3.63 -66.33 12.98
CA ASP A 519 -3.52 -66.46 14.45
C ASP A 519 -2.29 -66.05 15.29
N VAL A 520 -2.62 -65.21 16.29
CA VAL A 520 -2.40 -65.36 17.75
C VAL A 520 -1.06 -65.88 18.27
N ALA A 521 -0.29 -64.97 18.88
CA ALA A 521 0.29 -65.13 20.22
C ALA A 521 0.61 -63.75 20.83
#